data_AF-A0A1A6H384-F1
#
_entry.id   AF-A0A1A6H384-F1
#
_cell.length_a   1.000
_cell.length_b   1.000
_cell.length_c   1.000
_cell.angle_alpha   90.00
_cell.angle_beta   90.00
_cell.angle_gamma   90.00
#
_symmetry.space_group_name_H-M   'P 1'
#
loop_
_entity.id
_entity.type
_entity.pdbx_description
1 polymer ?
#
loop_
_entity_poly.entity_id
_entity_poly.type
_entity_poly.pdbx_seq_one_letter_code
_entity_poly.pdbx_strand_id
1 'polypeptide(L)'
;MADNQSKNLPKADRQALNEHFQSILQTLEEQVSGERQRLVETHATRVVALINDQRRAALEGFLAALQGDPPQAERVLTALRRYLRAEQKEQRHTLRHYQHVAAVDPEKAQQMRFQVQ
;
A
#
# COMPACT_ATOMS: atom_id res chain seq x y z
N MET A 1 -22.67 24.20 16.00
CA MET A 1 -23.38 24.83 17.14
C MET A 1 -22.63 26.04 17.70
N ALA A 2 -21.28 26.11 17.63
CA ALA A 2 -20.51 27.28 18.07
C ALA A 2 -20.66 28.54 17.17
N ASP A 3 -20.71 28.39 15.84
CA ASP A 3 -20.83 29.53 14.91
C ASP A 3 -22.14 30.32 15.01
N ASN A 4 -23.23 29.67 15.42
CA ASN A 4 -24.51 30.37 15.60
C ASN A 4 -24.55 31.19 16.89
N GLN A 5 -23.75 30.84 17.89
CA GLN A 5 -23.63 31.57 19.16
C GLN A 5 -22.58 32.69 19.06
N SER A 6 -21.66 32.62 18.08
CA SER A 6 -20.58 33.58 17.92
C SER A 6 -20.97 34.87 17.19
N LYS A 7 -22.14 34.93 16.53
CA LYS A 7 -22.60 36.11 15.77
C LYS A 7 -22.73 37.39 16.60
N ASN A 8 -22.99 37.27 17.91
CA ASN A 8 -23.11 38.39 18.83
C ASN A 8 -21.81 38.70 19.60
N LEU A 9 -20.72 37.94 19.37
CA LEU A 9 -19.45 38.15 20.04
C LEU A 9 -18.67 39.34 19.45
N PRO A 10 -17.87 40.05 20.27
CA PRO A 10 -16.85 40.98 19.80
C PRO A 10 -15.95 40.36 18.73
N LYS A 11 -15.43 41.20 17.82
CA LYS A 11 -14.62 40.74 16.67
C LYS A 11 -13.39 39.93 17.12
N ALA A 12 -12.74 40.35 18.21
CA ALA A 12 -11.58 39.66 18.78
C ALA A 12 -11.93 38.24 19.27
N ASP A 13 -13.04 38.08 19.98
CA ASP A 13 -13.47 36.78 20.51
C ASP A 13 -13.90 35.82 19.39
N ARG A 14 -14.54 36.33 18.33
CA ARG A 14 -14.82 35.54 17.12
C ARG A 14 -13.55 35.08 16.42
N GLN A 15 -12.53 35.93 16.37
CA GLN A 15 -11.26 35.59 15.73
C GLN A 15 -10.49 34.55 16.54
N ALA A 16 -10.40 34.71 17.86
CA ALA A 16 -9.82 33.71 18.75
C ALA A 16 -10.53 32.35 18.65
N LEU A 17 -11.87 32.36 18.55
CA LEU A 17 -12.67 31.15 18.35
C LEU A 17 -12.36 30.47 17.01
N ASN A 18 -12.24 31.24 15.92
CA ASN A 18 -11.86 30.70 14.61
C ASN A 18 -10.45 30.11 14.60
N GLU A 19 -9.48 30.81 15.20
CA GLU A 19 -8.10 30.31 15.32
C GLU A 19 -8.05 29.01 16.14
N HIS A 20 -8.85 28.92 17.20
CA HIS A 20 -8.98 27.70 17.98
C HIS A 20 -9.57 26.55 17.16
N PHE A 21 -10.64 26.79 16.39
CA PHE A 21 -11.20 25.76 15.50
C PHE A 21 -10.23 25.37 14.39
N GLN A 22 -9.49 26.31 13.81
CA GLN A 22 -8.45 26.00 12.81
C GLN A 22 -7.35 25.11 13.40
N SER A 23 -6.89 25.38 14.62
CA SER A 23 -5.91 24.55 15.31
C SER A 23 -6.43 23.13 15.59
N ILE A 24 -7.69 23.01 16.02
CA ILE A 24 -8.34 21.70 16.23
C ILE A 24 -8.46 20.95 14.90
N LEU A 25 -8.92 21.62 13.84
CA LEU A 25 -9.05 21.01 12.51
C LEU A 25 -7.70 20.52 11.99
N GLN A 26 -6.65 21.35 12.09
CA GLN A 26 -5.31 20.97 11.68
C GLN A 26 -4.83 19.72 12.44
N THR A 27 -5.02 19.69 13.77
CA THR A 27 -4.62 18.54 14.59
C THR A 27 -5.37 17.26 14.17
N LEU A 28 -6.67 17.38 13.87
CA LEU A 28 -7.48 16.25 13.40
C LEU A 28 -7.05 15.78 12.00
N GLU A 29 -6.76 16.70 11.08
CA GLU A 29 -6.27 16.39 9.74
C GLU A 29 -4.92 15.65 9.79
N GLU A 30 -4.01 16.09 10.65
CA GLU A 30 -2.73 15.43 10.90
C GLU A 30 -2.91 14.02 11.48
N GLN A 31 -3.82 13.84 12.44
CA GLN A 31 -4.14 12.53 13.01
C GLN A 31 -4.72 11.57 11.96
N VAL A 32 -5.70 12.02 11.18
CA VAL A 32 -6.33 11.22 10.12
C VAL A 32 -5.31 10.83 9.05
N SER A 33 -4.44 11.77 8.66
CA SER A 33 -3.35 11.50 7.72
C SER A 33 -2.37 10.46 8.27
N GLY A 34 -1.98 10.58 9.54
CA GLY A 34 -1.09 9.64 10.21
C GLY A 34 -1.66 8.22 10.31
N GLU A 35 -2.93 8.10 10.71
CA GLU A 35 -3.62 6.80 10.78
C GLU A 35 -3.73 6.15 9.40
N ARG A 36 -4.10 6.95 8.38
CA ARG A 36 -4.17 6.49 7.00
C ARG A 36 -2.81 5.99 6.52
N GLN A 37 -1.73 6.73 6.79
CA GLN A 37 -0.38 6.35 6.38
C GLN A 37 0.05 5.03 7.02
N ARG A 38 -0.16 4.88 8.33
CA ARG A 38 0.13 3.63 9.06
C ARG A 38 -0.64 2.43 8.51
N LEU A 39 -1.92 2.62 8.16
CA LEU A 39 -2.75 1.57 7.56
C LEU A 39 -2.21 1.14 6.19
N VAL A 40 -1.86 2.11 5.34
CA VAL A 40 -1.30 1.86 4.00
C VAL A 40 0.03 1.10 4.09
N GLU A 41 0.94 1.51 4.97
CA GLU A 41 2.25 0.85 5.15
C GLU A 41 2.12 -0.59 5.65
N THR A 42 1.23 -0.80 6.63
CA THR A 42 0.95 -2.14 7.16
C THR A 42 0.35 -3.04 6.08
N HIS A 43 -0.60 -2.52 5.32
CA HIS A 43 -1.21 -3.25 4.20
C HIS A 43 -0.16 -3.59 3.13
N ALA A 44 0.68 -2.64 2.73
CA ALA A 44 1.73 -2.84 1.75
C ALA A 44 2.70 -3.96 2.17
N THR A 45 3.18 -3.92 3.42
CA THR A 45 4.06 -4.96 3.97
C THR A 45 3.41 -6.34 3.90
N ARG A 46 2.13 -6.45 4.27
CA ARG A 46 1.38 -7.72 4.24
C ARG A 46 1.18 -8.24 2.82
N VAL A 47 0.85 -7.37 1.88
CA VAL A 47 0.64 -7.77 0.47
C VAL A 47 1.93 -8.27 -0.15
N VAL A 48 3.06 -7.58 0.09
CA VAL A 48 4.38 -8.03 -0.38
C VAL A 48 4.74 -9.39 0.20
N ALA A 49 4.55 -9.60 1.50
CA ALA A 49 4.78 -10.89 2.15
C ALA A 49 3.92 -12.01 1.51
N LEU A 50 2.61 -11.77 1.34
CA LEU A 50 1.69 -12.73 0.73
C LEU A 50 2.09 -13.12 -0.71
N ILE A 51 2.51 -12.14 -1.51
CA ILE A 51 2.95 -12.37 -2.89
C ILE A 51 4.23 -13.22 -2.89
N ASN A 52 5.20 -12.88 -2.04
CA ASN A 52 6.44 -13.64 -1.90
C ASN A 52 6.19 -15.09 -1.47
N ASP A 53 5.29 -15.31 -0.51
CA ASP A 53 4.93 -16.65 -0.04
C ASP A 53 4.24 -17.46 -1.14
N GLN A 54 3.33 -16.84 -1.91
CA GLN A 54 2.69 -17.50 -3.06
C GLN A 54 3.69 -17.90 -4.14
N ARG A 55 4.69 -17.06 -4.39
CA ARG A 55 5.76 -17.32 -5.35
C ARG A 55 6.67 -18.45 -4.89
N ARG A 56 7.11 -18.43 -3.62
CA ARG A 56 7.92 -19.48 -3.01
C ARG A 56 7.21 -20.83 -3.04
N ALA A 57 5.95 -20.88 -2.61
CA ALA A 57 5.16 -22.11 -2.63
C ALA A 57 4.96 -22.65 -4.07
N ALA A 58 4.77 -21.77 -5.05
CA ALA A 58 4.66 -22.19 -6.45
C ALA A 58 6.00 -22.73 -7.01
N LEU A 59 7.12 -22.11 -6.63
CA LEU A 59 8.46 -22.56 -7.00
C LEU A 59 8.78 -23.91 -6.37
N GLU A 60 8.53 -24.08 -5.07
CA GLU A 60 8.71 -25.36 -4.36
C GLU A 60 7.89 -26.47 -5.03
N GLY A 61 6.62 -26.20 -5.36
CA GLY A 61 5.77 -27.15 -6.07
C GLY A 61 6.29 -27.54 -7.46
N PHE A 62 6.91 -26.59 -8.18
CA PHE A 62 7.56 -26.84 -9.46
C PHE A 62 8.82 -27.70 -9.32
N LEU A 63 9.70 -27.37 -8.36
CA LEU A 63 10.90 -28.15 -8.08
C LEU A 63 10.56 -29.59 -7.65
N ALA A 64 9.55 -29.75 -6.80
CA ALA A 64 9.06 -31.07 -6.39
C ALA A 64 8.50 -31.87 -7.57
N ALA A 65 7.83 -31.23 -8.54
CA ALA A 65 7.36 -31.89 -9.75
C ALA A 65 8.50 -32.33 -10.66
N LEU A 66 9.58 -31.55 -10.74
CA LEU A 66 10.79 -31.88 -11.51
C LEU A 66 11.58 -33.05 -10.91
N GLN A 67 11.59 -33.16 -9.58
CA GLN A 67 12.29 -34.22 -8.85
C GLN A 67 11.50 -35.53 -8.76
N GLY A 68 10.28 -35.60 -9.30
CA GLY A 68 9.51 -36.84 -9.34
C GLY A 68 10.20 -37.90 -10.18
N ASP A 69 10.10 -39.17 -9.77
CA ASP A 69 10.69 -40.31 -10.48
C ASP A 69 9.62 -41.36 -10.83
N PRO A 70 9.26 -41.56 -12.12
CA PRO A 70 9.71 -40.76 -13.26
C PRO A 70 9.02 -39.38 -13.28
N PRO A 71 9.66 -38.35 -13.86
CA PRO A 71 9.08 -37.01 -13.93
C PRO A 71 7.85 -37.01 -14.84
N GLN A 72 6.73 -36.49 -14.33
CA GLN A 72 5.46 -36.39 -15.05
C GLN A 72 5.37 -35.06 -15.79
N ALA A 73 5.54 -35.07 -17.12
CA ALA A 73 5.58 -33.86 -17.95
C ALA A 73 4.38 -32.92 -17.74
N GLU A 74 3.15 -33.45 -17.70
CA GLU A 74 1.92 -32.66 -17.47
C GLU A 74 1.92 -31.97 -16.09
N ARG A 75 2.42 -32.66 -15.07
CA ARG A 75 2.51 -32.13 -13.70
C ARG A 75 3.56 -31.03 -13.62
N VAL A 76 4.72 -31.22 -14.25
CA VAL A 76 5.79 -30.21 -14.35
C VAL A 76 5.27 -28.96 -15.07
N LEU A 77 4.62 -29.13 -16.22
CA LEU A 77 4.08 -28.02 -17.00
C LEU A 77 3.01 -27.24 -16.23
N THR A 78 2.14 -27.93 -15.51
CA THR A 78 1.12 -27.30 -14.67
C THR A 78 1.74 -26.49 -13.52
N ALA A 79 2.75 -27.05 -12.84
CA ALA A 79 3.45 -26.36 -11.76
C ALA A 79 4.23 -25.14 -12.27
N LEU A 80 4.89 -25.26 -13.42
CA LEU A 80 5.59 -24.15 -14.08
C LEU A 80 4.63 -23.00 -14.43
N ARG A 81 3.47 -23.30 -15.04
CA ARG A 81 2.46 -22.26 -15.34
C ARG A 81 1.99 -21.55 -14.06
N ARG A 82 1.84 -22.28 -12.95
CA ARG A 82 1.44 -21.68 -11.66
C ARG A 82 2.52 -20.75 -11.13
N TYR A 83 3.78 -21.17 -11.19
CA TYR A 83 4.93 -20.34 -10.79
C TYR A 83 5.04 -19.07 -11.63
N LEU A 84 4.98 -19.17 -12.96
CA LEU A 84 5.04 -18.01 -13.86
C LEU A 84 3.89 -17.02 -13.63
N ARG A 85 2.68 -17.50 -13.31
CA ARG A 85 1.55 -16.63 -12.94
C ARG A 85 1.79 -15.89 -11.62
N ALA A 86 2.47 -16.52 -10.65
CA ALA A 86 2.82 -15.88 -9.39
C ALA A 86 3.86 -14.76 -9.61
N GLU A 87 4.91 -15.02 -10.40
CA GLU A 87 5.90 -14.01 -10.82
C GLU A 87 5.25 -12.83 -11.55
N GLN A 88 4.37 -13.11 -12.52
CA GLN A 88 3.69 -12.06 -13.27
C GLN A 88 2.75 -11.23 -12.37
N LYS A 89 2.14 -11.85 -11.35
CA LYS A 89 1.31 -11.13 -10.37
C LYS A 89 2.16 -10.18 -9.53
N GLU A 90 3.35 -10.60 -9.10
CA GLU A 90 4.31 -9.76 -8.39
C GLU A 90 4.74 -8.57 -9.25
N GLN A 91 5.20 -8.82 -10.48
CA GLN A 91 5.64 -7.78 -11.40
C GLN A 91 4.54 -6.71 -11.61
N ARG A 92 3.30 -7.16 -11.85
CA ARG A 92 2.15 -6.26 -12.00
C ARG A 92 1.83 -5.48 -10.73
N HIS A 93 1.97 -6.11 -9.56
CA HIS A 93 1.74 -5.45 -8.28
C HIS A 93 2.79 -4.34 -8.05
N THR A 94 4.08 -4.65 -8.21
CA THR A 94 5.18 -3.70 -8.05
C THR A 94 5.01 -2.50 -8.99
N LEU A 95 4.69 -2.75 -10.26
CA LEU A 95 4.48 -1.68 -11.24
C LEU A 95 3.28 -0.80 -10.89
N ARG A 96 2.14 -1.39 -10.51
CA ARG A 96 0.94 -0.63 -10.11
C ARG A 96 1.16 0.17 -8.83
N HIS A 97 1.89 -0.40 -7.87
CA HIS A 97 2.22 0.29 -6.64
C HIS A 97 3.09 1.52 -6.94
N TYR A 98 4.14 1.35 -7.74
CA TYR A 98 4.96 2.47 -8.20
C TYR A 98 4.15 3.54 -8.95
N GLN A 99 3.27 3.13 -9.88
CA GLN A 99 2.40 4.06 -10.61
C GLN A 99 1.46 4.84 -9.67
N HIS A 100 0.89 4.17 -8.67
CA HIS A 100 0.05 4.83 -7.68
C HIS A 100 0.86 5.86 -6.87
N VAL A 101 2.01 5.46 -6.34
CA VAL A 101 2.89 6.37 -5.57
C VAL A 101 3.31 7.55 -6.45
N ALA A 102 3.72 7.34 -7.70
CA ALA A 102 4.09 8.42 -8.61
C ALA A 102 2.94 9.42 -8.90
N ALA A 103 1.69 8.97 -8.85
CA ALA A 103 0.53 9.83 -9.06
C ALA A 103 0.14 10.65 -7.82
N VAL A 104 0.38 10.13 -6.61
CA VAL A 104 -0.01 10.79 -5.35
C VAL A 104 1.13 11.50 -4.64
N ASP A 105 2.37 11.05 -4.86
CA ASP A 105 3.59 11.51 -4.20
C ASP A 105 4.82 11.28 -5.11
N PRO A 106 5.12 12.23 -6.01
CA PRO A 106 6.23 12.11 -6.95
C PRO A 106 7.60 12.03 -6.29
N GLU A 107 7.80 12.66 -5.12
CA GLU A 107 9.06 12.64 -4.39
C GLU A 107 9.32 11.25 -3.79
N LYS A 108 8.31 10.64 -3.18
CA LYS A 108 8.38 9.27 -2.69
C LYS A 108 8.60 8.26 -3.82
N ALA A 109 7.99 8.48 -4.98
CA ALA A 109 8.23 7.64 -6.15
C ALA A 109 9.69 7.67 -6.63
N GLN A 110 10.36 8.84 -6.57
CA GLN A 110 11.78 8.93 -6.89
C GLN A 110 12.65 8.12 -5.94
N GLN A 111 12.34 8.11 -4.64
CA GLN A 111 13.05 7.29 -3.65
C GLN A 111 12.85 5.79 -3.93
N MET A 112 11.66 5.40 -4.38
CA MET A 112 11.33 4.01 -4.70
C MET A 112 11.95 3.51 -6.02
N ARG A 113 12.41 4.40 -6.91
CA ARG A 113 12.96 3.99 -8.23
C ARG A 113 14.11 2.99 -8.13
N PHE A 114 14.93 3.06 -7.09
CA PHE A 114 16.07 2.16 -6.88
C PHE A 114 15.67 0.77 -6.37
N GLN A 115 14.45 0.60 -5.85
CA GLN A 115 13.94 -0.71 -5.39
C GLN A 115 13.14 -1.46 -6.45
N VAL A 116 12.80 -0.81 -7.57
CA VAL A 116 11.96 -1.36 -8.66
C VAL A 116 12.83 -1.86 -9.84
N GLN A 117 14.17 -1.79 -9.75
CA GLN A 117 15.11 -2.31 -10.76
C GLN A 117 15.33 -3.82 -10.65
#